data_AF-A0A948RGG2-F1
#
_entry.id   AF-A0A948RGG2-F1
#
_cell.length_a   1.000
_cell.length_b   1.000
_cell.length_c   1.000
_cell.angle_alpha   90.00
_cell.angle_beta   90.00
_cell.angle_gamma   90.00
#
_symmetry.space_group_name_H-M   'P 1'
#
loop_
_entity.id
_entity.type
_entity.pdbx_description
1 polymer ?
#
loop_
_entity_poly.entity_id
_entity_poly.type
_entity_poly.pdbx_seq_one_letter_code
_entity_poly.pdbx_strand_id
1 'polypeptide(L)'
;MNRPHIYPMSQALLAALLFGASAPLAKMLLGEMEPVSLAAFLYLGSGIGLLIVKAIAQISGQSGETEARLKKTDSAWLAGAVIAGGVAAPIVLLFSIQQTPAATASLLLNFESVSTTLIAAYVFKEAICRRTWWAILSITLASILLSVNFN
;
A
#
# COMPACT_ATOMS: atom_id res chain seq x y z
N MET A 1 -9.24 30.05 -8.23
CA MET A 1 -10.05 29.08 -7.45
C MET A 1 -9.19 28.47 -6.35
N ASN A 2 -9.06 29.14 -5.19
CA ASN A 2 -8.41 28.61 -4.00
C ASN A 2 -9.40 27.68 -3.28
N ARG A 3 -9.38 26.38 -3.57
CA ARG A 3 -9.96 25.39 -2.66
C ARG A 3 -8.91 25.15 -1.56
N PRO A 4 -9.25 25.28 -0.27
CA PRO A 4 -8.25 25.11 0.78
C PRO A 4 -7.70 23.68 0.70
N HIS A 5 -6.38 23.53 0.67
CA HIS A 5 -5.63 22.26 0.67
C HIS A 5 -5.86 21.40 1.93
N ILE A 6 -6.89 21.69 2.74
CA ILE A 6 -7.22 20.99 3.98
C ILE A 6 -7.72 19.56 3.69
N TYR A 7 -8.53 19.38 2.64
CA TYR A 7 -9.03 18.06 2.24
C TYR A 7 -7.94 17.06 1.85
N PRO A 8 -6.98 17.39 0.96
CA PRO A 8 -5.91 16.44 0.64
C PRO A 8 -4.98 16.15 1.82
N MET A 9 -4.78 17.10 2.73
CA MET A 9 -3.94 16.89 3.92
C MET A 9 -4.59 15.95 4.94
N SER A 10 -5.89 16.11 5.21
CA SER A 10 -6.61 15.20 6.11
C SER A 10 -6.70 13.79 5.52
N GLN A 11 -6.89 13.66 4.20
CA GLN A 11 -6.85 12.36 3.51
C GLN A 11 -5.49 11.68 3.64
N ALA A 12 -4.39 12.43 3.47
CA ALA A 12 -3.04 11.89 3.62
C ALA A 12 -2.76 11.42 5.06
N LEU A 13 -3.17 12.20 6.07
CA LEU A 13 -3.02 11.81 7.48
C LEU A 13 -3.86 10.57 7.82
N LEU A 14 -5.10 10.52 7.34
CA LEU A 14 -5.97 9.36 7.54
C LEU A 14 -5.40 8.11 6.88
N ALA A 15 -4.89 8.23 5.64
CA ALA A 15 -4.23 7.15 4.95
C ALA A 15 -2.98 6.66 5.69
N ALA A 16 -2.14 7.58 6.19
CA ALA A 16 -0.96 7.23 6.97
C ALA A 16 -1.31 6.49 8.27
N LEU A 17 -2.35 6.93 8.98
CA LEU A 17 -2.85 6.26 10.19
C LEU A 17 -3.37 4.85 9.88
N LEU A 18 -4.21 4.71 8.85
CA LEU A 18 -4.77 3.42 8.45
C LEU A 18 -3.68 2.45 7.96
N PHE A 19 -2.71 2.95 7.19
CA PHE A 19 -1.57 2.18 6.74
C PHE A 19 -0.73 1.70 7.92
N GLY A 20 -0.38 2.59 8.84
CA GLY A 20 0.40 2.25 10.04
C GLY A 20 -0.33 1.26 10.97
N ALA A 21 -1.65 1.35 11.07
CA ALA A 21 -2.48 0.44 11.87
C ALA A 21 -2.69 -0.94 11.21
N SER A 22 -2.54 -1.05 9.88
CA SER A 22 -2.85 -2.27 9.13
C SER A 22 -2.06 -3.50 9.60
N ALA A 23 -0.73 -3.39 9.74
CA ALA A 23 0.12 -4.50 10.15
C ALA A 23 -0.13 -4.95 11.61
N PRO A 24 -0.27 -4.05 12.61
CA PRO A 24 -0.70 -4.41 13.95
C PRO A 24 -2.07 -5.10 14.02
N LEU A 25 -3.07 -4.57 13.31
CA LEU A 25 -4.40 -5.17 13.28
C LEU A 25 -4.36 -6.55 12.62
N ALA A 26 -3.65 -6.70 11.50
CA ALA A 26 -3.47 -8.00 10.83
C ALA A 26 -2.76 -9.02 11.74
N LYS A 27 -1.75 -8.59 12.50
CA LYS A 27 -1.05 -9.44 13.46
C LYS A 27 -1.98 -9.97 14.56
N MET A 28 -2.93 -9.17 15.05
CA MET A 28 -3.92 -9.62 16.04
C MET A 28 -4.82 -10.73 15.48
N LEU A 29 -5.17 -10.65 14.19
CA LEU A 29 -6.02 -11.63 13.50
C LEU A 29 -5.28 -12.95 13.18
N LEU A 30 -3.95 -12.92 13.01
CA LEU A 30 -3.13 -14.09 12.71
C LEU A 30 -3.07 -15.13 13.85
N GLY A 31 -3.51 -14.78 15.07
CA GLY A 31 -3.62 -15.75 16.17
C GLY A 31 -4.75 -16.77 15.97
N GLU A 32 -5.78 -16.39 15.21
CA GLU A 32 -7.01 -17.17 15.03
C GLU A 32 -7.20 -17.67 13.58
N MET A 33 -6.43 -17.12 12.62
CA MET A 33 -6.57 -17.42 11.19
C MET A 33 -5.22 -17.64 10.50
N GLU A 34 -5.18 -18.60 9.57
CA GLU A 34 -4.02 -18.81 8.70
C GLU A 34 -3.76 -17.62 7.76
N PRO A 35 -2.49 -17.30 7.44
CA PRO A 35 -2.12 -16.16 6.59
C PRO A 35 -2.86 -16.07 5.25
N VAL A 36 -3.00 -17.20 4.55
CA VAL A 36 -3.62 -17.21 3.21
C VAL A 36 -5.11 -16.89 3.30
N SER A 37 -5.80 -17.49 4.27
CA SER A 37 -7.21 -17.22 4.53
C SER A 37 -7.44 -15.77 4.96
N LEU A 38 -6.58 -15.24 5.83
CA LEU A 38 -6.65 -13.84 6.25
C LEU A 38 -6.41 -12.88 5.07
N ALA A 39 -5.42 -13.14 4.21
CA ALA A 39 -5.21 -12.36 2.98
C ALA A 39 -6.46 -12.34 2.09
N ALA A 40 -7.07 -13.51 1.89
CA ALA A 40 -8.29 -13.63 1.08
C ALA A 40 -9.44 -12.79 1.66
N PHE A 41 -9.69 -12.86 2.97
CA PHE A 41 -10.73 -12.05 3.62
C PHE A 41 -10.44 -10.55 3.58
N LEU A 42 -9.20 -10.13 3.79
CA LEU A 42 -8.81 -8.72 3.72
C LEU A 42 -9.05 -8.14 2.32
N TYR A 43 -8.66 -8.88 1.28
CA TYR A 43 -8.86 -8.43 -0.10
C TYR A 43 -10.31 -8.53 -0.58
N LEU A 44 -11.05 -9.54 -0.14
CA LEU A 44 -12.49 -9.62 -0.38
C LEU A 44 -13.22 -8.44 0.29
N GLY A 45 -12.86 -8.12 1.53
CA GLY A 45 -13.37 -6.95 2.24
C GLY A 45 -13.05 -5.63 1.53
N SER A 46 -11.81 -5.47 1.06
CA SER A 46 -11.40 -4.30 0.26
C SER A 46 -12.21 -4.18 -1.04
N GLY A 47 -12.40 -5.30 -1.76
CA GLY A 47 -13.20 -5.34 -2.97
C GLY A 47 -14.66 -4.95 -2.74
N ILE A 48 -15.30 -5.49 -1.69
CA ILE A 48 -16.66 -5.10 -1.31
C ILE A 48 -16.73 -3.63 -0.91
N GLY A 49 -15.76 -3.14 -0.12
CA GLY A 49 -15.68 -1.74 0.28
C GLY A 49 -15.61 -0.79 -0.92
N LEU A 50 -14.77 -1.10 -1.91
CA LEU A 50 -14.67 -0.33 -3.15
C LEU A 50 -15.97 -0.37 -3.97
N LEU A 51 -16.66 -1.52 -4.04
CA LEU A 51 -17.96 -1.62 -4.70
C LEU A 51 -19.02 -0.74 -4.03
N ILE A 52 -19.04 -0.68 -2.69
CA ILE A 52 -19.95 0.18 -1.94
C ILE A 52 -19.63 1.66 -2.20
N VAL A 53 -18.36 2.06 -2.11
CA VAL A 53 -17.94 3.44 -2.40
C VAL A 53 -18.32 3.84 -3.82
N LYS A 54 -18.11 2.95 -4.79
CA LYS A 54 -18.51 3.17 -6.18
C LYS A 54 -20.02 3.32 -6.33
N ALA A 55 -20.82 2.48 -5.67
CA ALA A 55 -22.28 2.59 -5.70
C ALA A 55 -22.76 3.93 -5.11
N ILE A 56 -22.19 4.38 -3.98
CA ILE A 56 -22.52 5.67 -3.35
C ILE A 56 -22.15 6.84 -4.27
N ALA A 57 -20.97 6.80 -4.89
CA ALA A 57 -20.52 7.83 -5.83
C ALA A 57 -21.45 7.93 -7.06
N GLN A 58 -21.91 6.78 -7.56
CA GLN A 58 -22.85 6.69 -8.68
C GLN A 58 -24.22 7.30 -8.34
N ILE A 59 -24.75 6.99 -7.15
CA ILE A 59 -26.05 7.51 -6.69
C ILE A 59 -25.98 9.02 -6.40
N SER A 60 -24.83 9.50 -5.92
CA SER A 60 -24.60 10.91 -5.58
C SER A 60 -24.33 11.82 -6.79
N GLY A 61 -24.42 11.30 -8.01
CA GLY A 61 -24.20 12.05 -9.25
C GLY A 61 -22.76 12.54 -9.45
N GLN A 62 -21.80 12.01 -8.69
CA GLN A 62 -20.37 12.37 -8.78
C GLN A 62 -19.63 11.62 -9.89
N SER A 63 -20.35 10.83 -10.70
CA SER A 63 -19.89 9.98 -11.81
C SER A 63 -19.36 10.75 -13.04
N GLY A 64 -18.95 12.01 -12.88
CA GLY A 64 -18.66 12.93 -13.98
C GLY A 64 -17.34 12.70 -14.72
N GLU A 65 -16.42 11.91 -14.18
CA GLU A 65 -15.16 11.59 -14.86
C GLU A 65 -15.26 10.26 -15.59
N THR A 66 -15.18 10.33 -16.91
CA THR A 66 -15.17 9.14 -17.77
C THR A 66 -13.79 8.50 -17.66
N GLU A 67 -13.61 7.58 -16.70
CA GLU A 67 -12.37 6.81 -16.62
C GLU A 67 -12.10 6.07 -17.94
N ALA A 68 -10.82 5.94 -18.29
CA ALA A 68 -10.40 5.23 -19.49
C ALA A 68 -10.90 3.78 -19.44
N ARG A 69 -11.64 3.35 -20.46
CA ARG A 69 -12.13 1.97 -20.56
C ARG A 69 -10.93 1.02 -20.64
N LEU A 70 -10.93 0.00 -19.78
CA LEU A 70 -9.97 -1.11 -19.82
C LEU A 70 -9.96 -1.74 -21.22
N LYS A 71 -8.82 -1.67 -21.90
CA LYS A 71 -8.62 -2.34 -23.18
C LYS A 71 -8.14 -3.76 -22.91
N LYS A 72 -8.44 -4.69 -23.83
CA LYS A 72 -7.93 -6.07 -23.75
C LYS A 72 -6.39 -6.11 -23.73
N THR A 73 -5.72 -5.13 -24.31
CA THR A 73 -4.26 -4.96 -24.27
C THR A 73 -3.73 -4.76 -22.85
N ASP A 74 -4.53 -4.18 -21.95
CA ASP A 74 -4.12 -3.85 -20.59
C ASP A 74 -4.36 -5.02 -19.63
N SER A 75 -5.11 -6.04 -20.08
CA SER A 75 -5.52 -7.19 -19.25
C SER A 75 -4.36 -8.02 -18.73
N ALA A 76 -3.32 -8.25 -19.55
CA ALA A 76 -2.15 -8.99 -19.13
C ALA A 76 -1.35 -8.22 -18.06
N TRP A 77 -1.24 -6.90 -18.22
CA TRP A 77 -0.57 -6.03 -17.27
C TRP A 77 -1.35 -5.93 -15.95
N LEU A 78 -2.67 -5.81 -16.04
CA LEU A 78 -3.57 -5.82 -14.91
C LEU A 78 -3.52 -7.16 -14.17
N ALA A 79 -3.53 -8.29 -14.88
CA ALA A 79 -3.38 -9.61 -14.29
C ALA A 79 -2.05 -9.74 -13.55
N GLY A 80 -0.95 -9.25 -14.13
CA GLY A 80 0.36 -9.20 -13.47
C GLY A 80 0.33 -8.38 -12.18
N ALA A 81 -0.26 -7.18 -12.22
CA ALA A 81 -0.40 -6.32 -11.06
C ALA A 81 -1.26 -6.96 -9.94
N VAL A 82 -2.36 -7.63 -10.31
CA VAL A 82 -3.23 -8.35 -9.36
C VAL A 82 -2.51 -9.54 -8.74
N ILE A 83 -1.79 -10.34 -9.53
CA ILE A 83 -1.06 -11.50 -8.99
C ILE A 83 0.07 -11.05 -8.08
N ALA A 84 0.86 -10.05 -8.49
CA ALA A 84 2.00 -9.58 -7.71
C ALA A 84 1.57 -8.79 -6.46
N GLY A 85 0.77 -7.74 -6.64
CA GLY A 85 0.38 -6.83 -5.55
C GLY A 85 -0.88 -7.28 -4.80
N GLY A 86 -1.78 -8.00 -5.46
CA GLY A 86 -3.04 -8.42 -4.85
C GLY A 86 -3.01 -9.80 -4.19
N VAL A 87 -2.11 -10.70 -4.64
CA VAL A 87 -2.03 -12.07 -4.12
C VAL A 87 -0.69 -12.33 -3.43
N ALA A 88 0.43 -12.17 -4.14
CA ALA A 88 1.74 -12.50 -3.59
C ALA A 88 2.15 -11.57 -2.44
N ALA A 89 2.01 -10.26 -2.63
CA ALA A 89 2.39 -9.27 -1.60
C ALA A 89 1.70 -9.48 -0.24
N PRO A 90 0.35 -9.58 -0.13
CA PRO A 90 -0.29 -9.78 1.17
C PRO A 90 0.03 -11.14 1.80
N ILE A 91 0.17 -12.21 1.01
CA ILE A 91 0.57 -13.52 1.52
C ILE A 91 1.98 -13.43 2.13
N VAL A 92 2.94 -12.89 1.38
CA VAL A 92 4.32 -12.71 1.84
C VAL A 92 4.37 -11.81 3.07
N LEU A 93 3.60 -10.72 3.10
CA LEU A 93 3.49 -9.83 4.25
C LEU A 93 2.99 -10.57 5.49
N LEU A 94 1.88 -11.30 5.37
CA LEU A 94 1.26 -11.98 6.51
C LEU A 94 2.16 -13.08 7.08
N PHE A 95 2.86 -13.84 6.23
CA PHE A 95 3.90 -14.76 6.68
C PHE A 95 5.06 -14.04 7.37
N SER A 96 5.51 -12.91 6.82
CA SER A 96 6.66 -12.15 7.36
C SER A 96 6.34 -11.55 8.73
N ILE A 97 5.13 -11.01 8.92
CA ILE A 97 4.75 -10.43 10.20
C ILE A 97 4.52 -11.48 11.27
N GLN A 98 4.39 -12.78 10.97
CA GLN A 98 4.36 -13.83 12.00
C GLN A 98 5.64 -13.85 12.84
N GLN A 99 6.79 -13.61 12.21
CA GLN A 99 8.11 -13.63 12.85
C GLN A 99 8.61 -12.25 13.27
N THR A 100 7.90 -11.18 12.91
CA THR A 100 8.30 -9.79 13.17
C THR A 100 7.33 -9.12 14.14
N PRO A 101 7.81 -8.30 15.10
CA PRO A 101 6.92 -7.47 15.91
C PRO A 101 6.05 -6.57 15.02
N ALA A 102 4.76 -6.44 15.36
CA ALA A 102 3.79 -5.67 14.58
C ALA A 102 4.21 -4.21 14.33
N ALA A 103 4.75 -3.54 15.35
CA ALA A 103 5.22 -2.16 15.25
C ALA A 103 6.42 -2.05 14.29
N THR A 104 7.38 -2.97 14.40
CA THR A 104 8.54 -3.04 13.51
C THR A 104 8.12 -3.28 12.07
N ALA A 105 7.21 -4.23 11.83
CA ALA A 105 6.68 -4.52 10.50
C ALA A 105 5.99 -3.30 9.86
N SER A 106 5.15 -2.60 10.62
CA SER A 106 4.46 -1.38 10.17
C SER A 106 5.45 -0.29 9.73
N LEU A 107 6.50 -0.06 10.50
CA LEU A 107 7.52 0.91 10.14
C LEU A 107 8.36 0.47 8.94
N LEU A 108 8.72 -0.82 8.84
CA LEU A 108 9.44 -1.38 7.71
C LEU A 108 8.66 -1.31 6.40
N LEU A 109 7.33 -1.33 6.42
CA LEU A 109 6.51 -1.13 5.22
C LEU A 109 6.74 0.23 4.53
N ASN A 110 7.21 1.26 5.25
CA ASN A 110 7.61 2.52 4.62
C ASN A 110 8.77 2.35 3.62
N PHE A 111 9.55 1.28 3.74
CA PHE A 111 10.61 0.93 2.79
C PHE A 111 10.07 0.55 1.40
N GLU A 112 8.77 0.29 1.27
CA GLU A 112 8.10 0.14 -0.03
C GLU A 112 8.29 1.38 -0.90
N SER A 113 8.24 2.58 -0.32
CA SER A 113 8.48 3.84 -1.04
C SER A 113 9.90 3.93 -1.63
N VAL A 114 10.90 3.41 -0.91
CA VAL A 114 12.28 3.31 -1.39
C VAL A 114 12.34 2.32 -2.55
N SER A 115 11.78 1.13 -2.34
CA SER A 115 11.79 0.04 -3.33
C SER A 115 11.13 0.44 -4.65
N THR A 116 9.93 1.03 -4.58
CA THR A 116 9.20 1.53 -5.76
C THR A 116 9.95 2.64 -6.48
N THR A 117 10.55 3.57 -5.74
CA THR A 117 11.36 4.64 -6.33
C THR A 117 12.60 4.09 -7.05
N LEU A 118 13.28 3.09 -6.48
CA LEU A 118 14.42 2.44 -7.12
C LEU A 118 13.99 1.66 -8.38
N ILE A 119 12.85 0.98 -8.36
CA ILE A 119 12.28 0.32 -9.55
C ILE A 119 12.01 1.35 -10.64
N ALA A 120 11.40 2.50 -10.32
CA ALA A 120 11.19 3.61 -11.26
C ALA A 120 12.52 4.10 -11.87
N ALA A 121 13.55 4.27 -11.04
CA ALA A 121 14.88 4.68 -11.49
C ALA A 121 15.52 3.68 -12.45
N TYR A 122 15.53 2.39 -12.09
CA TYR A 122 16.33 1.38 -12.80
C TYR A 122 15.61 0.76 -13.98
N VAL A 123 14.31 0.49 -13.84
CA VAL A 123 13.50 -0.18 -14.87
C VAL A 123 12.96 0.85 -15.87
N PHE A 124 12.38 1.94 -15.37
CA PHE A 124 11.74 2.96 -16.20
C PHE A 124 12.68 4.11 -16.58
N LYS A 125 13.88 4.16 -15.97
CA LYS A 125 14.89 5.21 -16.21
C LYS A 125 14.35 6.63 -15.93
N GLU A 126 13.44 6.74 -14.97
CA GLU A 126 12.88 8.03 -14.56
C GLU A 126 13.90 8.86 -13.79
N ALA A 127 13.90 10.18 -14.04
CA ALA A 127 14.83 11.10 -13.41
C ALA A 127 14.44 11.36 -11.95
N ILE A 128 15.34 11.04 -11.02
CA ILE A 128 15.13 11.26 -9.59
C ILE A 128 15.78 12.56 -9.13
N CYS A 129 14.97 13.43 -8.54
CA CYS A 129 15.42 14.69 -7.94
C CYS A 129 16.40 14.45 -6.78
N ARG A 130 17.37 15.36 -6.61
CA ARG A 130 18.35 15.29 -5.49
C ARG A 130 17.69 15.28 -4.10
N ARG A 131 16.52 15.91 -3.94
CA ARG A 131 15.73 15.86 -2.70
C ARG A 131 15.19 14.45 -2.41
N THR A 132 14.75 13.73 -3.43
CA THR A 132 14.23 12.36 -3.28
C THR A 132 15.34 11.39 -2.88
N TRP A 133 16.56 11.59 -3.39
CA TRP A 133 17.73 10.81 -2.95
C TRP A 133 18.01 10.92 -1.45
N TRP A 134 17.89 12.13 -0.87
CA TRP A 134 18.01 12.30 0.58
C TRP A 134 16.89 11.60 1.34
N ALA A 135 15.66 11.60 0.82
CA ALA A 135 14.55 10.86 1.44
C ALA A 135 14.81 9.35 1.42
N ILE A 136 15.25 8.81 0.28
CA ILE A 136 15.61 7.39 0.14
C ILE A 136 16.68 7.01 1.17
N LEU A 137 17.75 7.80 1.27
CA LEU A 137 18.85 7.53 2.18
C LEU A 137 18.38 7.55 3.65
N SER A 138 17.59 8.56 4.04
CA SER A 138 17.06 8.67 5.41
C SER A 138 16.13 7.51 5.77
N ILE A 139 15.21 7.13 4.88
CA ILE A 139 14.29 6.00 5.12
C ILE A 139 15.08 4.69 5.20
N THR A 140 16.06 4.49 4.31
CA THR A 140 16.91 3.30 4.32
C THR A 140 17.70 3.18 5.62
N LEU A 141 18.31 4.26 6.09
CA LEU A 141 19.03 4.29 7.37
C LEU A 141 18.09 3.99 8.56
N ALA A 142 16.89 4.59 8.57
CA ALA A 142 15.88 4.31 9.59
C ALA A 142 15.46 2.83 9.60
N SER A 143 15.24 2.23 8.42
CA SER A 143 14.90 0.81 8.29
C SER A 143 16.03 -0.12 8.75
N ILE A 144 17.29 0.21 8.44
CA ILE A 144 18.46 -0.54 8.92
C ILE A 144 18.53 -0.46 10.45
N LEU A 145 18.45 0.74 11.02
CA LEU A 145 18.49 0.94 12.47
C LEU A 145 17.38 0.18 13.19
N LEU A 146 16.19 0.13 12.59
CA LEU A 146 15.05 -0.60 13.14
C LEU A 146 15.22 -2.13 13.04
N SER A 147 15.90 -2.61 11.99
CA SER A 147 16.15 -4.04 11.77
C SER A 147 17.30 -4.59 12.60
N VAL A 148 18.25 -3.74 13.00
CA VAL A 148 19.37 -4.15 13.85
C VAL A 148 18.89 -4.20 15.29
N ASN A 149 18.92 -5.39 15.87
CA ASN A 149 18.67 -5.55 17.30
C ASN A 149 19.93 -5.06 18.05
N PHE A 150 19.86 -3.85 18.60
CA PHE A 150 20.83 -3.37 19.58
C PHE A 150 20.53 -4.09 20.91
N ASN A 151 20.95 -5.34 20.99
CA ASN A 151 20.90 -6.14 22.22
C ASN A 151 22.23 -6.03 22.96
#